data_AF-A0A915N3C2-F1
#
_entry.id   AF-A0A915N3C2-F1
#
_cell.length_a   1.000
_cell.length_b   1.000
_cell.length_c   1.000
_cell.angle_alpha   90.00
_cell.angle_beta   90.00
_cell.angle_gamma   90.00
#
_symmetry.space_group_name_H-M   'P 1'
#
loop_
_entity.id
_entity.type
_entity.pdbx_description
1 polymer ?
#
loop_
_entity_poly.entity_id
_entity_poly.type
_entity_poly.pdbx_seq_one_letter_code
_entity_poly.pdbx_strand_id
1 'polypeptide(L)'
;MWDIAPEFGAAIVFAEHRYYGESLPFGNETYSNISTMAYLSSEQALGDFAVLIKYLKEKRINNATKKAVVSFGGSYGGMLTAWMRIKYPHLIVGGLASSAPVHYFENVTSGHSYFDITIRTFENSGYPWSGGGWRQTTTNVGSLYSYVVEDSAHHYDLRGEHPLDTQSIKELRNKEKMHIHQWITEANNIANNINE
;
A
#
# COMPACT_ATOMS: atom_id res chain seq x y z
N MET A 1 2.67 -8.58 -6.64
CA MET A 1 1.97 -9.24 -5.49
C MET A 1 1.53 -10.67 -5.82
N TRP A 2 0.76 -10.90 -6.90
CA TRP A 2 0.26 -12.24 -7.27
C TRP A 2 1.38 -13.25 -7.46
N ASP A 3 2.44 -12.85 -8.18
CA ASP A 3 3.54 -13.76 -8.55
C ASP A 3 4.39 -14.18 -7.35
N ILE A 4 4.43 -13.35 -6.31
CA ILE A 4 5.26 -13.59 -5.12
C ILE A 4 4.50 -14.32 -4.02
N ALA A 5 3.16 -14.27 -4.02
CA ALA A 5 2.36 -14.89 -2.96
C ALA A 5 2.62 -16.40 -2.78
N PRO A 6 2.81 -17.21 -3.84
CA PRO A 6 3.19 -18.63 -3.70
C PRO A 6 4.50 -18.85 -2.95
N GLU A 7 5.50 -17.97 -3.16
CA GLU A 7 6.80 -18.03 -2.47
C GLU A 7 6.64 -17.92 -0.94
N PHE A 8 5.67 -17.11 -0.50
CA PHE A 8 5.37 -16.90 0.92
C PHE A 8 4.30 -17.85 1.47
N GLY A 9 3.69 -18.70 0.62
CA GLY A 9 2.49 -19.46 0.99
C GLY A 9 1.34 -18.55 1.48
N ALA A 10 1.24 -17.34 0.91
CA ALA A 10 0.38 -16.28 1.40
C ALA A 10 -1.05 -16.36 0.84
N ALA A 11 -2.03 -16.06 1.68
CA ALA A 11 -3.36 -15.73 1.21
C ALA A 11 -3.37 -14.30 0.62
N ILE A 12 -4.04 -14.12 -0.51
CA ILE A 12 -4.23 -12.80 -1.13
C ILE A 12 -5.64 -12.31 -0.82
N VAL A 13 -5.75 -11.08 -0.33
CA VAL A 13 -7.02 -10.44 0.02
C VAL A 13 -7.04 -9.05 -0.58
N PHE A 14 -8.04 -8.78 -1.42
CA PHE A 14 -8.39 -7.43 -1.86
C PHE A 14 -9.59 -6.97 -1.05
N ALA A 15 -9.38 -5.98 -0.19
CA ALA A 15 -10.45 -5.36 0.59
C ALA A 15 -10.96 -4.15 -0.18
N GLU A 16 -12.24 -4.17 -0.54
CA GLU A 16 -12.89 -3.03 -1.17
C GLU A 16 -13.09 -1.91 -0.13
N HIS A 17 -12.86 -0.67 -0.54
CA HIS A 17 -13.00 0.49 0.32
C HIS A 17 -14.48 0.81 0.52
N ARG A 18 -14.89 1.18 1.75
CA ARG A 18 -16.25 1.69 2.00
C ARG A 18 -16.63 2.80 1.01
N TYR A 19 -17.88 2.85 0.57
CA TYR A 19 -18.40 3.77 -0.46
C TYR A 19 -17.80 3.57 -1.87
N TYR A 20 -17.21 2.42 -2.17
CA TYR A 20 -16.81 2.05 -3.53
C TYR A 20 -17.36 0.67 -3.87
N GLY A 21 -17.67 0.46 -5.15
CA GLY A 21 -18.19 -0.80 -5.66
C GLY A 21 -19.45 -1.25 -4.93
N GLU A 22 -19.42 -2.43 -4.33
CA GLU A 22 -20.53 -3.04 -3.60
C GLU A 22 -20.49 -2.74 -2.09
N SER A 23 -19.39 -2.17 -1.60
CA SER A 23 -19.17 -1.84 -0.19
C SER A 23 -19.87 -0.55 0.22
N LEU A 24 -21.21 -0.56 0.18
CA LEU A 24 -22.09 0.58 0.40
C LEU A 24 -22.73 0.52 1.80
N PRO A 25 -22.26 1.29 2.81
CA PRO A 25 -22.70 1.15 4.21
C PRO A 25 -24.20 1.35 4.43
N PHE A 26 -24.88 2.08 3.54
CA PHE A 26 -26.32 2.33 3.60
C PHE A 26 -27.05 1.84 2.34
N GLY A 27 -26.47 0.90 1.59
CA GLY A 27 -27.02 0.42 0.32
C GLY A 27 -27.26 1.58 -0.66
N ASN A 28 -28.45 1.64 -1.25
CA ASN A 28 -28.82 2.69 -2.21
C ASN A 28 -28.82 4.11 -1.62
N GLU A 29 -28.94 4.25 -0.30
CA GLU A 29 -28.96 5.53 0.40
C GLU A 29 -27.56 6.05 0.77
N THR A 30 -26.50 5.34 0.37
CA THR A 30 -25.11 5.65 0.73
C THR A 30 -24.68 7.06 0.35
N TYR A 31 -25.22 7.61 -0.74
CA TYR A 31 -24.90 8.95 -1.23
C TYR A 31 -26.09 9.92 -1.16
N SER A 32 -27.16 9.58 -0.45
CA SER A 32 -28.39 10.39 -0.50
C SER A 32 -28.33 11.68 0.31
N ASN A 33 -27.48 11.78 1.34
CA ASN A 33 -27.35 13.00 2.15
C ASN A 33 -26.02 13.07 2.93
N ILE A 34 -25.77 14.23 3.56
CA ILE A 34 -24.54 14.50 4.34
C ILE A 34 -24.39 13.51 5.50
N SER A 35 -25.47 13.13 6.18
CA SER A 35 -25.42 12.21 7.31
C SER A 35 -24.98 10.80 6.89
N THR A 36 -25.43 10.32 5.72
CA THR A 36 -24.97 9.05 5.16
C THR A 36 -23.56 9.16 4.58
N MET A 37 -23.16 10.30 4.03
CA MET A 37 -21.78 10.50 3.54
C MET A 37 -20.74 10.78 4.65
N ALA A 38 -21.17 11.13 5.86
CA ALA A 38 -20.28 11.50 6.97
C ALA A 38 -19.31 10.38 7.39
N TYR A 39 -19.59 9.12 7.03
CA TYR A 39 -18.71 7.98 7.33
C TYR A 39 -17.72 7.64 6.20
N LEU A 40 -17.68 8.43 5.12
CA LEU A 40 -16.67 8.35 4.07
C LEU A 40 -15.43 9.13 4.50
N SER A 41 -14.55 8.45 5.24
CA SER A 41 -13.24 9.00 5.64
C SER A 41 -12.15 7.94 5.56
N SER A 42 -10.90 8.38 5.45
CA SER A 42 -9.75 7.47 5.43
C SER A 42 -9.59 6.74 6.77
N GLU A 43 -9.78 7.41 7.90
CA GLU A 43 -9.71 6.85 9.25
C GLU A 43 -10.70 5.71 9.44
N GLN A 44 -11.91 5.93 8.96
CA GLN A 44 -12.99 4.97 8.95
C GLN A 44 -12.65 3.75 8.07
N ALA A 45 -12.10 3.96 6.88
CA ALA A 45 -11.65 2.87 6.00
C ALA A 45 -10.48 2.07 6.61
N LEU A 46 -9.52 2.73 7.25
CA LEU A 46 -8.45 2.04 8.00
C LEU A 46 -9.03 1.18 9.14
N GLY A 47 -10.06 1.69 9.82
CA GLY A 47 -10.82 0.95 10.82
C GLY A 47 -11.48 -0.32 10.25
N ASP A 48 -12.09 -0.23 9.07
CA ASP A 48 -12.66 -1.40 8.38
C ASP A 48 -11.60 -2.46 8.10
N PHE A 49 -10.45 -2.05 7.55
CA PHE A 49 -9.37 -2.98 7.25
C PHE A 49 -8.79 -3.62 8.53
N ALA A 50 -8.69 -2.86 9.62
CA ALA A 50 -8.26 -3.40 10.91
C ALA A 50 -9.20 -4.49 11.42
N VAL A 51 -10.53 -4.24 11.37
CA VAL A 51 -11.55 -5.22 11.76
C VAL A 51 -11.55 -6.42 10.82
N LEU A 52 -11.43 -6.19 9.50
CA LEU A 52 -11.40 -7.23 8.49
C LEU A 52 -10.19 -8.16 8.68
N ILE A 53 -8.99 -7.62 8.92
CA ILE A 53 -7.79 -8.42 9.20
C ILE A 53 -8.04 -9.33 10.40
N LYS A 54 -8.60 -8.80 11.49
CA LYS A 54 -8.92 -9.59 12.68
C LYS A 54 -9.92 -10.69 12.37
N TYR A 55 -11.02 -10.35 11.69
CA TYR A 55 -12.04 -11.31 11.28
C TYR A 55 -11.44 -12.43 10.42
N LEU A 56 -10.63 -12.08 9.42
CA LEU A 56 -10.02 -13.06 8.53
C LEU A 56 -9.09 -14.02 9.28
N LYS A 57 -8.25 -13.48 10.17
CA LYS A 57 -7.29 -14.28 10.95
C LYS A 57 -7.96 -15.20 11.98
N GLU A 58 -9.06 -14.75 12.59
CA GLU A 58 -9.73 -15.47 13.67
C GLU A 58 -10.85 -16.40 13.21
N LYS A 59 -11.54 -16.06 12.10
CA LYS A 59 -12.81 -16.69 11.73
C LYS A 59 -12.84 -17.27 10.32
N ARG A 60 -12.02 -16.78 9.39
CA ARG A 60 -12.14 -17.16 7.96
C ARG A 60 -11.00 -18.03 7.47
N ILE A 61 -9.76 -17.69 7.82
CA ILE A 61 -8.55 -18.35 7.32
C ILE A 61 -8.01 -19.26 8.42
N ASN A 62 -7.95 -20.56 8.14
CA ASN A 62 -7.49 -21.56 9.09
C ASN A 62 -6.02 -21.30 9.48
N ASN A 63 -5.70 -21.45 10.77
CA ASN A 63 -4.36 -21.29 11.33
C ASN A 63 -3.70 -19.92 11.04
N ALA A 64 -4.51 -18.87 10.85
CA ALA A 64 -4.03 -17.53 10.51
C ALA A 64 -3.80 -16.61 11.72
N THR A 65 -4.23 -16.95 12.93
CA THR A 65 -4.17 -16.07 14.12
C THR A 65 -2.80 -15.45 14.37
N LYS A 66 -1.72 -16.23 14.22
CA LYS A 66 -0.33 -15.78 14.40
C LYS A 66 0.39 -15.39 13.09
N LYS A 67 -0.28 -15.43 11.94
CA LYS A 67 0.35 -15.13 10.65
C LYS A 67 0.56 -13.63 10.46
N ALA A 68 1.71 -13.27 9.91
CA ALA A 68 2.05 -11.91 9.52
C ALA A 68 1.11 -11.41 8.42
N VAL A 69 0.88 -10.09 8.40
CA VAL A 69 0.09 -9.41 7.36
C VAL A 69 0.94 -8.29 6.77
N VAL A 70 1.05 -8.24 5.45
CA VAL A 70 1.72 -7.16 4.73
C VAL A 70 0.67 -6.47 3.86
N SER A 71 0.58 -5.15 3.95
CA SER A 71 -0.35 -4.36 3.14
C SER A 71 0.29 -3.91 1.82
N PHE A 72 -0.53 -3.77 0.78
CA PHE A 72 -0.11 -3.28 -0.53
C PHE A 72 -1.12 -2.24 -1.00
N GLY A 73 -0.64 -1.19 -1.65
CA GLY A 73 -1.53 -0.22 -2.26
C GLY A 73 -0.82 0.75 -3.20
N GLY A 74 -1.52 1.13 -4.27
CA GLY A 74 -1.09 2.14 -5.21
C GLY A 74 -1.86 3.45 -5.02
N SER A 75 -1.24 4.60 -5.28
CA SER A 75 -1.91 5.91 -5.23
C SER A 75 -2.55 6.18 -3.85
N TYR A 76 -3.83 6.56 -3.77
CA TYR A 76 -4.58 6.65 -2.50
C TYR A 76 -4.53 5.35 -1.69
N GLY A 77 -4.59 4.18 -2.32
CA GLY A 77 -4.38 2.89 -1.65
C GLY A 77 -2.98 2.75 -1.04
N GLY A 78 -1.98 3.36 -1.65
CA GLY A 78 -0.62 3.45 -1.12
C GLY A 78 -0.56 4.36 0.11
N MET A 79 -1.29 5.47 0.12
CA MET A 79 -1.44 6.32 1.31
C MET A 79 -2.11 5.55 2.45
N LEU A 80 -3.20 4.83 2.17
CA LEU A 80 -3.85 3.95 3.13
C LEU A 80 -2.89 2.87 3.66
N THR A 81 -2.04 2.31 2.80
CA THR A 81 -1.01 1.34 3.21
C THR A 81 -0.01 1.96 4.18
N ALA A 82 0.50 3.16 3.88
CA ALA A 82 1.41 3.88 4.78
C ALA A 82 0.73 4.21 6.12
N TRP A 83 -0.51 4.72 6.08
CA TRP A 83 -1.26 5.08 7.28
C TRP A 83 -1.68 3.87 8.11
N MET A 84 -2.00 2.72 7.49
CA MET A 84 -2.21 1.45 8.20
C MET A 84 -0.98 1.09 9.01
N ARG A 85 0.23 1.26 8.45
CA ARG A 85 1.46 0.89 9.15
C ARG A 85 1.75 1.82 10.33
N ILE A 86 1.41 3.10 10.18
CA ILE A 86 1.55 4.11 11.25
C ILE A 86 0.53 3.87 12.37
N LYS A 87 -0.75 3.63 12.04
CA LYS A 87 -1.85 3.58 13.01
C LYS A 87 -2.08 2.19 13.60
N TYR A 88 -1.84 1.13 12.83
CA TYR A 88 -2.04 -0.26 13.22
C TYR A 88 -0.78 -1.12 13.05
N PRO A 89 0.38 -0.73 13.62
CA PRO A 89 1.62 -1.49 13.49
C PRO A 89 1.56 -2.88 14.16
N HIS A 90 0.58 -3.09 15.04
CA HIS A 90 0.30 -4.38 15.68
C HIS A 90 -0.51 -5.35 14.80
N LEU A 91 -1.12 -4.88 13.70
CA LEU A 91 -1.90 -5.71 12.78
C LEU A 91 -1.14 -6.07 11.50
N ILE A 92 -0.36 -5.14 10.95
CA ILE A 92 0.46 -5.35 9.75
C ILE A 92 1.93 -5.19 10.08
N VAL A 93 2.80 -6.07 9.56
CA VAL A 93 4.24 -6.09 9.87
C VAL A 93 5.05 -5.16 8.95
N GLY A 94 4.50 -4.81 7.80
CA GLY A 94 5.07 -3.90 6.81
C GLY A 94 4.05 -3.61 5.71
N GLY A 95 4.42 -2.76 4.76
CA GLY A 95 3.56 -2.49 3.61
C GLY A 95 4.28 -1.79 2.46
N LEU A 96 3.82 -2.05 1.24
CA LEU A 96 4.30 -1.42 0.01
C LEU A 96 3.35 -0.30 -0.42
N ALA A 97 3.76 0.94 -0.19
CA ALA A 97 3.02 2.14 -0.57
C ALA A 97 3.52 2.67 -1.93
N SER A 98 3.03 2.07 -3.01
CA SER A 98 3.49 2.42 -4.35
C SER A 98 2.88 3.72 -4.85
N SER A 99 3.75 4.63 -5.33
CA SER A 99 3.35 5.91 -5.94
C SER A 99 2.33 6.70 -5.09
N ALA A 100 2.46 6.63 -3.76
CA ALA A 100 1.55 7.23 -2.81
C ALA A 100 1.81 8.74 -2.67
N PRO A 101 0.86 9.63 -3.03
CA PRO A 101 1.09 11.07 -3.04
C PRO A 101 0.94 11.70 -1.64
N VAL A 102 1.61 11.16 -0.62
CA VAL A 102 1.42 11.56 0.79
C VAL A 102 1.71 13.05 1.05
N HIS A 103 2.62 13.67 0.29
CA HIS A 103 2.99 15.08 0.47
C HIS A 103 2.00 16.07 -0.16
N TYR A 104 1.12 15.63 -1.07
CA TYR A 104 0.14 16.51 -1.70
C TYR A 104 -0.93 17.03 -0.72
N PHE A 105 -1.05 16.44 0.47
CA PHE A 105 -2.10 16.76 1.44
C PHE A 105 -1.64 17.73 2.55
N GLU A 106 -0.34 17.91 2.77
CA GLU A 106 0.17 18.70 3.90
C GLU A 106 0.56 20.14 3.53
N ASN A 107 0.08 20.70 2.41
CA ASN A 107 0.60 21.95 1.82
C ASN A 107 2.12 21.93 1.60
N VAL A 108 2.75 20.75 1.62
CA VAL A 108 4.19 20.54 1.43
C VAL A 108 4.56 20.61 -0.06
N THR A 109 3.59 20.37 -0.94
CA THR A 109 3.77 20.40 -2.40
C THR A 109 3.06 21.61 -3.01
N SER A 110 3.69 22.25 -4.01
CA SER A 110 3.07 23.33 -4.78
C SER A 110 1.78 22.86 -5.46
N GLY A 111 0.75 23.70 -5.53
CA GLY A 111 -0.49 23.40 -6.27
C GLY A 111 -0.30 23.17 -7.78
N HIS A 112 0.83 23.60 -8.34
CA HIS A 112 1.18 23.36 -9.75
C HIS A 112 1.95 22.05 -9.98
N SER A 113 2.42 21.39 -8.92
CA SER A 113 3.31 20.23 -9.02
C SER A 113 2.73 19.11 -9.89
N TYR A 114 1.42 18.89 -9.82
CA TYR A 114 0.76 17.86 -10.64
C TYR A 114 0.87 18.18 -12.13
N PHE A 115 0.61 19.44 -12.51
CA PHE A 115 0.71 19.89 -13.89
C PHE A 115 2.15 19.92 -14.38
N ASP A 116 3.09 20.36 -13.55
CA ASP A 116 4.53 20.38 -13.88
C ASP A 116 5.06 18.98 -14.17
N ILE A 117 4.65 17.99 -13.35
CA ILE A 117 5.02 16.59 -13.57
C ILE A 117 4.37 16.05 -14.85
N THR A 118 3.10 16.38 -15.09
CA THR A 118 2.39 15.98 -16.31
C THR A 118 3.09 16.53 -17.55
N ILE A 119 3.36 17.84 -17.59
CA ILE A 119 4.07 18.50 -18.69
C ILE A 119 5.43 17.86 -18.92
N ARG A 120 6.24 17.69 -17.86
CA ARG A 120 7.54 17.03 -17.94
C ARG A 120 7.46 15.63 -18.51
N THR A 121 6.41 14.88 -18.21
CA THR A 121 6.21 13.53 -18.75
C THR A 121 6.04 13.55 -20.26
N PHE A 122 5.20 14.47 -20.75
CA PHE A 122 4.93 14.63 -22.17
C PHE A 122 6.15 15.18 -22.91
N GLU A 123 6.89 16.12 -22.32
CA GLU A 123 8.10 16.71 -22.91
C GLU A 123 9.28 15.71 -22.95
N ASN A 124 9.47 14.92 -21.88
CA ASN A 124 10.63 14.03 -21.73
C ASN A 124 10.32 12.55 -21.98
N SER A 125 9.18 12.22 -22.57
CA SER A 125 8.81 10.85 -22.96
C SER A 125 8.83 9.81 -21.80
N GLY A 126 8.38 10.17 -20.59
CA GLY A 126 8.01 9.17 -19.57
C GLY A 126 8.51 9.33 -18.13
N TYR A 127 8.22 10.45 -17.45
CA TYR A 127 8.52 10.60 -16.01
C TYR A 127 7.35 11.18 -15.18
N PRO A 128 6.29 10.39 -14.87
CA PRO A 128 5.03 10.98 -14.45
C PRO A 128 4.70 11.07 -12.97
N TRP A 129 5.50 10.52 -12.03
CA TRP A 129 5.01 10.47 -10.63
C TRP A 129 6.05 10.64 -9.50
N SER A 130 7.34 10.86 -9.79
CA SER A 130 8.35 11.04 -8.73
C SER A 130 8.16 12.32 -7.90
N GLY A 131 7.51 13.34 -8.45
CA GLY A 131 7.30 14.61 -7.76
C GLY A 131 6.21 14.61 -6.67
N GLY A 132 5.43 13.54 -6.55
CA GLY A 132 4.39 13.40 -5.51
C GLY A 132 4.72 12.49 -4.34
N GLY A 133 5.77 11.68 -4.46
CA GLY A 133 6.19 10.78 -3.41
C GLY A 133 6.83 11.50 -2.22
N TRP A 134 7.16 10.74 -1.18
CA TRP A 134 7.85 11.22 0.02
C TRP A 134 9.16 11.97 -0.30
N ARG A 135 10.01 11.40 -1.17
CA ARG A 135 11.25 12.05 -1.63
C ARG A 135 11.49 11.77 -3.11
N GLN A 136 12.09 12.75 -3.79
CA GLN A 136 12.54 12.63 -5.18
C GLN A 136 13.86 11.85 -5.32
N THR A 137 14.42 11.35 -4.22
CA THR A 137 15.63 10.53 -4.19
C THR A 137 15.40 9.27 -3.37
N THR A 138 16.09 8.20 -3.75
CA THR A 138 16.11 6.95 -2.98
C THR A 138 16.79 7.19 -1.64
N THR A 139 16.07 7.00 -0.53
CA THR A 139 16.61 7.20 0.82
C THR A 139 15.97 6.24 1.82
N ASN A 140 16.71 5.93 2.88
CA ASN A 140 16.24 5.11 4.00
C ASN A 140 16.24 5.96 5.28
N VAL A 141 15.15 5.96 6.02
CA VAL A 141 15.04 6.64 7.32
C VAL A 141 14.40 5.68 8.32
N GLY A 142 15.21 5.14 9.24
CA GLY A 142 14.75 4.09 10.16
C GLY A 142 14.23 2.87 9.38
N SER A 143 12.96 2.53 9.59
CA SER A 143 12.27 1.42 8.91
C SER A 143 11.56 1.81 7.60
N LEU A 144 11.67 3.07 7.15
CA LEU A 144 11.10 3.55 5.90
C LEU A 144 12.14 3.48 4.77
N TYR A 145 11.84 2.68 3.75
CA TYR A 145 12.62 2.57 2.51
C TYR A 145 11.88 3.30 1.39
N SER A 146 12.52 4.26 0.74
CA SER A 146 11.97 5.02 -0.40
C SER A 146 12.80 4.74 -1.63
N TYR A 147 12.17 4.23 -2.69
CA TYR A 147 12.81 3.96 -3.98
C TYR A 147 12.18 4.82 -5.07
N VAL A 148 13.03 5.50 -5.85
CA VAL A 148 12.62 6.17 -7.09
C VAL A 148 13.04 5.28 -8.25
N VAL A 149 12.08 4.92 -9.11
CA VAL A 149 12.33 4.16 -10.34
C VAL A 149 11.96 5.03 -11.52
N GLU A 150 12.95 5.33 -12.33
CA GLU A 150 12.93 6.36 -13.35
C GLU A 150 12.09 5.97 -14.57
N ASP A 151 12.22 4.73 -15.02
CA ASP A 151 11.55 4.11 -16.16
C ASP A 151 10.28 3.32 -15.74
N SER A 152 9.57 3.81 -14.72
CA SER A 152 8.39 3.16 -14.16
C SER A 152 7.11 3.95 -14.39
N ALA A 153 6.03 3.27 -14.77
CA ALA A 153 4.69 3.83 -14.74
C ALA A 153 4.12 3.89 -13.31
N HIS A 154 3.03 4.65 -13.13
CA HIS A 154 2.31 4.69 -11.85
C HIS A 154 2.01 3.27 -11.37
N HIS A 155 2.44 2.94 -10.14
CA HIS A 155 2.27 1.63 -9.48
C HIS A 155 2.62 0.39 -10.32
N TYR A 156 3.61 0.50 -11.21
CA TYR A 156 4.01 -0.60 -12.08
C TYR A 156 4.65 -1.78 -11.33
N ASP A 157 5.34 -1.50 -10.23
CA ASP A 157 5.87 -2.49 -9.28
C ASP A 157 4.80 -3.47 -8.78
N LEU A 158 3.56 -3.01 -8.59
CA LEU A 158 2.45 -3.82 -8.09
C LEU A 158 1.78 -4.70 -9.16
N ARG A 159 2.08 -4.49 -10.45
CA ARG A 159 1.55 -5.31 -11.55
C ARG A 159 2.19 -6.71 -11.56
N GLY A 160 1.57 -7.62 -12.32
CA GLY A 160 2.15 -8.94 -12.56
C GLY A 160 3.44 -8.85 -13.39
N GLU A 161 4.27 -9.87 -13.30
CA GLU A 161 5.47 -10.01 -14.12
C GLU A 161 5.12 -10.06 -15.61
N HIS A 162 5.96 -9.41 -16.42
CA HIS A 162 5.83 -9.38 -17.87
C HIS A 162 7.21 -9.54 -18.53
N PRO A 163 7.33 -10.26 -19.67
CA PRO A 163 8.62 -10.46 -20.35
C PRO A 163 9.36 -9.17 -20.72
N LEU A 164 8.61 -8.09 -20.95
CA LEU A 164 9.13 -6.76 -21.29
C LEU A 164 9.38 -5.87 -20.07
N ASP A 165 9.24 -6.38 -18.83
CA ASP A 165 9.58 -5.60 -17.64
C ASP A 165 11.04 -5.13 -17.72
N THR A 166 11.23 -3.84 -17.44
CA THR A 166 12.55 -3.23 -17.43
C THR A 166 13.40 -3.80 -16.30
N GLN A 167 14.71 -3.65 -16.42
CA GLN A 167 15.65 -4.17 -15.44
C GLN A 167 15.46 -3.50 -14.06
N SER A 168 15.17 -2.21 -14.03
CA SER A 168 14.93 -1.46 -12.78
C SER A 168 13.69 -1.94 -12.02
N ILE A 169 12.61 -2.32 -12.73
CA ILE A 169 11.39 -2.87 -12.15
C ILE A 169 11.65 -4.25 -11.57
N LYS A 170 12.40 -5.09 -12.28
CA LYS A 170 12.83 -6.39 -11.78
C LYS A 170 13.66 -6.24 -10.50
N GLU A 171 14.59 -5.29 -10.47
CA GLU A 171 15.41 -4.99 -9.29
C GLU A 171 14.58 -4.45 -8.12
N LEU A 172 13.64 -3.54 -8.38
CA LEU A 172 12.73 -3.01 -7.35
C LEU A 172 11.91 -4.15 -6.73
N ARG A 173 11.26 -4.98 -7.55
CA ARG A 173 10.46 -6.10 -7.06
C ARG A 173 11.28 -7.11 -6.27
N ASN A 174 12.55 -7.31 -6.62
CA ASN A 174 13.47 -8.13 -5.82
C ASN A 174 13.78 -7.50 -4.46
N LYS A 175 13.99 -6.18 -4.39
CA LYS A 175 14.16 -5.46 -3.11
C LYS A 175 12.89 -5.52 -2.26
N GLU A 176 11.72 -5.36 -2.86
CA GLU A 176 10.43 -5.48 -2.18
C GLU A 176 10.24 -6.87 -1.57
N LYS A 177 10.50 -7.94 -2.34
CA LYS A 177 10.48 -9.32 -1.83
C LYS A 177 11.43 -9.51 -0.65
N MET A 178 12.65 -8.99 -0.75
CA MET A 178 13.65 -9.07 0.32
C MET A 178 13.14 -8.39 1.60
N HIS A 179 12.56 -7.21 1.50
CA HIS A 179 11.97 -6.51 2.65
C HIS A 179 10.81 -7.29 3.27
N ILE A 180 9.94 -7.89 2.44
CA ILE A 180 8.83 -8.72 2.91
C ILE A 180 9.35 -9.94 3.69
N HIS A 181 10.37 -10.64 3.17
CA HIS A 181 11.03 -11.74 3.89
C HIS A 181 11.59 -11.29 5.24
N GLN A 182 12.26 -10.14 5.27
CA GLN A 182 12.80 -9.57 6.49
C GLN A 182 11.69 -9.29 7.52
N TRP A 183 10.64 -8.56 7.14
CA TRP A 183 9.55 -8.20 8.06
C TRP A 183 8.82 -9.42 8.63
N ILE A 184 8.58 -10.44 7.79
CA ILE A 184 7.94 -11.68 8.23
C ILE A 184 8.85 -12.44 9.21
N THR A 185 10.15 -12.51 8.92
CA THR A 185 11.12 -13.18 9.78
C THR A 185 11.22 -12.49 11.14
N GLU A 186 11.34 -11.17 11.17
CA GLU A 186 11.36 -10.36 12.40
C GLU A 186 10.09 -10.58 13.23
N ALA A 187 8.92 -10.55 12.58
CA ALA A 187 7.64 -10.78 13.25
C ALA A 187 7.53 -12.19 13.86
N ASN A 188 8.00 -13.22 13.15
CA ASN A 188 8.02 -14.59 13.66
C ASN A 188 8.97 -14.75 14.85
N ASN A 189 10.15 -14.12 14.81
CA ASN A 189 11.11 -14.16 15.91
C ASN A 189 10.54 -13.50 17.17
N ILE A 190 9.91 -12.32 17.03
CA ILE A 190 9.22 -11.65 18.15
C ILE A 190 8.12 -12.54 18.73
N ALA A 191 7.31 -13.15 17.86
CA ALA A 191 6.23 -14.02 18.31
C ALA A 191 6.73 -15.26 19.05
N ASN A 192 7.88 -15.81 18.67
CA ASN A 192 8.49 -16.97 19.34
C ASN A 192 9.10 -16.60 20.69
N ASN A 193 9.81 -15.47 20.78
CA ASN A 193 10.45 -15.01 22.02
C ASN A 193 9.44 -14.59 23.12
N ILE A 194 8.19 -14.28 22.77
CA ILE A 194 7.12 -13.99 23.75
C ILE A 194 6.52 -15.29 24.34
N ASN A 195 6.72 -16.44 23.68
CA ASN A 195 6.21 -17.74 24.16
C ASN A 195 7.28 -18.56 24.90
N GLU A 196 8.49 -18.02 25.10
CA GLU A 196 9.54 -18.54 26.01
C GLU A 196 9.46 -17.81 27.36
#